data_AF-A0A930QNG5-F1
#
_entry.id   AF-A0A930QNG5-F1
#
_cell.length_a   1.000
_cell.length_b   1.000
_cell.length_c   1.000
_cell.angle_alpha   90.00
_cell.angle_beta   90.00
_cell.angle_gamma   90.00
#
_symmetry.space_group_name_H-M   'P 1'
#
loop_
_entity.id
_entity.type
_entity.pdbx_description
1 polymer ?
#
loop_
_entity_poly.entity_id
_entity_poly.type
_entity_poly.pdbx_seq_one_letter_code
_entity_poly.pdbx_strand_id
1 'polypeptide(L)'
;YSPLSVAEQVLVIFTAVRGHLADIPVGKVVTFHTDFLKFMRTAHPEIAAAITEMKKLDDGLEGDITKAIAEFKETISYKEA
;
A
#
# COMPACT_ATOMS: atom_id res chain seq x y z
N TYR A 1 1.52 18.30 -8.83
CA TYR A 1 2.53 17.71 -7.91
C TYR A 1 1.81 17.28 -6.65
N SER A 2 1.80 15.99 -6.33
CA SER A 2 1.40 15.49 -4.99
C SER A 2 2.66 14.96 -4.32
N PRO A 3 3.23 15.66 -3.31
CA PRO A 3 4.36 15.13 -2.58
C PRO A 3 3.93 13.86 -1.84
N LEU A 4 4.67 12.77 -2.06
CA LEU A 4 4.52 11.53 -1.30
C LEU A 4 5.18 11.71 0.06
N SER A 5 4.41 11.50 1.13
CA SER A 5 4.95 11.42 2.48
C SER A 5 5.86 10.19 2.63
N VAL A 6 6.72 10.20 3.65
CA VAL A 6 7.61 9.07 3.95
C VAL A 6 6.81 7.79 4.18
N ALA A 7 5.67 7.88 4.89
CA ALA A 7 4.81 6.72 5.13
C ALA A 7 4.27 6.12 3.82
N GLU A 8 3.88 6.96 2.86
CA GLU A 8 3.41 6.48 1.55
C GLU A 8 4.53 5.82 0.74
N GLN A 9 5.75 6.35 0.80
CA GLN A 9 6.90 5.71 0.18
C GLN A 9 7.20 4.35 0.82
N VAL A 10 7.12 4.25 2.15
CA VAL A 10 7.29 2.98 2.87
C VAL A 10 6.24 1.97 2.46
N LEU A 11 4.96 2.36 2.36
CA LEU A 11 3.88 1.49 1.90
C LEU A 11 4.11 0.96 0.47
N VAL A 12 4.54 1.83 -0.44
CA VAL A 12 4.86 1.45 -1.84
C VAL A 12 6.06 0.50 -1.91
N ILE A 13 7.08 0.71 -1.09
CA ILE A 13 8.24 -0.20 -1.04
C ILE A 13 7.83 -1.53 -0.41
N PHE A 14 6.98 -1.52 0.61
CA PHE A 14 6.49 -2.72 1.28
C PHE A 14 5.74 -3.64 0.32
N THR A 15 4.84 -3.10 -0.50
CA THR A 15 4.10 -3.89 -1.51
C THR A 15 5.04 -4.56 -2.52
N ALA A 16 6.10 -3.86 -2.94
CA ALA A 16 7.11 -4.39 -3.85
C ALA A 16 7.98 -5.48 -3.21
N VAL A 17 8.47 -5.26 -1.98
CA VAL A 17 9.37 -6.20 -1.27
C VAL A 17 8.65 -7.49 -0.87
N ARG A 18 7.39 -7.40 -0.44
CA ARG A 18 6.58 -8.56 -0.04
C ARG A 18 5.95 -9.31 -1.23
N GLY A 19 6.19 -8.85 -2.47
CA GLY A 19 5.68 -9.51 -3.67
C GLY A 19 4.18 -9.31 -3.91
N HIS A 20 3.54 -8.34 -3.25
CA HIS A 20 2.10 -8.07 -3.45
C HIS A 20 1.77 -7.52 -4.84
N LEU A 21 2.79 -7.06 -5.58
CA LEU A 21 2.69 -6.61 -6.97
C LEU A 21 2.79 -7.75 -7.99
N ALA A 22 3.04 -9.00 -7.58
CA ALA A 22 3.23 -10.12 -8.51
C ALA A 22 1.99 -10.39 -9.37
N ASP A 23 0.80 -10.13 -8.85
CA ASP A 23 -0.47 -10.30 -9.58
C ASP A 23 -0.89 -9.04 -10.37
N ILE A 24 -0.03 -8.01 -10.43
CA ILE A 24 -0.36 -6.73 -11.06
C ILE A 24 0.45 -6.58 -12.36
N PRO A 25 -0.20 -6.33 -13.50
CA PRO A 25 0.51 -6.15 -14.76
C PRO A 25 1.39 -4.90 -14.70
N VAL A 26 2.59 -4.97 -15.28
CA VAL A 26 3.61 -3.90 -15.16
C VAL A 26 3.07 -2.53 -15.61
N GLY A 27 2.23 -2.50 -16.65
CA GLY A 27 1.59 -1.28 -17.16
C GLY A 27 0.52 -0.69 -16.24
N LYS A 28 0.10 -1.41 -15.20
CA LYS A 28 -0.89 -1.00 -14.19
C LYS A 28 -0.28 -0.76 -12.80
N VAL A 29 1.01 -1.04 -12.58
CA VAL A 29 1.68 -0.82 -11.29
C VAL A 29 1.57 0.64 -10.81
N VAL A 30 1.71 1.61 -11.73
CA VAL A 30 1.58 3.03 -11.40
C VAL A 30 0.14 3.38 -10.99
N THR A 31 -0.85 2.82 -11.69
CA THR A 31 -2.27 2.97 -11.33
C THR A 31 -2.55 2.35 -9.98
N PHE A 32 -2.07 1.12 -9.75
CA PHE A 32 -2.15 0.43 -8.47
C PHE A 32 -1.60 1.28 -7.33
N HIS A 33 -0.39 1.82 -7.44
CA HIS A 33 0.16 2.69 -6.39
C HIS A 33 -0.69 3.92 -6.14
N THR A 34 -1.18 4.57 -7.21
CA THR A 34 -1.99 5.78 -7.07
C THR A 34 -3.31 5.51 -6.36
N ASP A 35 -4.01 4.44 -6.74
CA ASP A 35 -5.28 4.05 -6.14
C ASP A 35 -5.09 3.46 -4.74
N PHE A 36 -4.03 2.67 -4.53
CA PHE A 36 -3.67 2.13 -3.21
C PHE A 36 -3.39 3.25 -2.22
N LEU A 37 -2.60 4.26 -2.61
CA LEU A 37 -2.32 5.40 -1.73
C LEU A 37 -3.58 6.21 -1.42
N LYS A 38 -4.49 6.38 -2.39
CA LYS A 38 -5.79 7.01 -2.11
C LYS A 38 -6.60 6.19 -1.11
N PHE A 39 -6.69 4.88 -1.34
CA PHE A 39 -7.39 3.96 -0.44
C PHE A 39 -6.80 4.01 0.97
N MET A 40 -5.48 3.93 1.12
CA MET A 40 -4.82 4.04 2.42
C MET A 40 -5.10 5.38 3.10
N ARG A 41 -5.10 6.50 2.37
CA ARG A 41 -5.44 7.82 2.92
C ARG A 41 -6.89 7.92 3.41
N THR A 42 -7.82 7.20 2.78
CA THR A 42 -9.26 7.28 3.11
C THR A 42 -9.73 6.21 4.09
N ALA A 43 -9.28 4.97 3.90
CA ALA A 43 -9.71 3.80 4.67
C ALA A 43 -8.81 3.53 5.87
N HIS A 44 -7.49 3.78 5.73
CA HIS A 44 -6.50 3.47 6.76
C HIS A 44 -5.53 4.61 7.09
N PRO A 45 -6.03 5.82 7.44
CA PRO A 45 -5.16 6.94 7.78
C PRO A 45 -4.31 6.64 9.04
N GLU A 46 -4.78 5.78 9.95
CA GLU A 46 -4.02 5.38 11.13
C GLU A 46 -2.72 4.64 10.79
N ILE A 47 -2.68 3.86 9.70
CA ILE A 47 -1.48 3.14 9.29
C ILE A 47 -0.40 4.14 8.85
N ALA A 48 -0.77 5.15 8.05
CA ALA A 48 0.17 6.18 7.61
C ALA A 48 0.70 7.01 8.80
N ALA A 49 -0.16 7.30 9.79
CA ALA A 49 0.25 7.96 11.02
C ALA A 49 1.21 7.10 11.84
N ALA A 50 0.89 5.81 12.03
CA ALA A 50 1.72 4.87 12.77
C ALA A 50 3.12 4.70 12.13
N ILE A 51 3.21 4.59 10.81
CA ILE A 51 4.50 4.51 10.10
C ILE A 51 5.34 5.78 10.35
N THR A 52 4.70 6.95 10.32
CA THR A 52 5.37 8.25 10.52
C THR A 52 5.87 8.40 11.96
N GLU A 53 5.09 7.95 12.94
CA GLU A 53 5.40 8.07 14.37
C GLU A 53 6.39 7.01 14.85
N MET A 54 6.12 5.73 14.57
CA MET A 54 6.94 4.62 15.02
C MET A 54 8.29 4.58 14.30
N LYS A 55 8.36 5.02 13.04
CA LYS A 55 9.53 4.87 12.15
C LYS A 55 10.05 3.42 12.04
N LYS A 56 9.24 2.45 12.45
CA LYS A 56 9.49 1.02 12.38
C LYS A 56 8.21 0.31 11.94
N LEU A 57 8.38 -0.80 11.22
CA LEU A 57 7.33 -1.74 10.89
C LEU A 57 7.46 -2.88 11.89
N ASP A 58 6.63 -2.88 12.94
CA ASP A 58 6.46 -4.05 13.81
C ASP A 58 5.49 -5.04 13.18
N ASP A 59 5.55 -6.31 13.59
CA ASP A 59 4.71 -7.40 13.07
C ASP A 59 3.21 -7.06 13.06
N GLY A 60 2.73 -6.30 14.04
CA GLY A 60 1.34 -5.83 14.09
C GLY A 60 1.00 -4.90 12.91
N LEU A 61 1.83 -3.87 12.69
CA LEU A 61 1.66 -2.90 11.61
C LEU A 61 1.83 -3.56 10.23
N GLU A 62 2.77 -4.50 10.10
CA GLU A 62 2.91 -5.30 8.89
C GLU A 62 1.65 -6.13 8.60
N GLY A 63 1.03 -6.69 9.65
CA GLY A 63 -0.24 -7.39 9.55
C GLY A 63 -1.38 -6.49 9.07
N ASP A 64 -1.51 -5.29 9.63
CA ASP A 64 -2.51 -4.31 9.22
C ASP A 64 -2.31 -3.83 7.77
N ILE A 65 -1.06 -3.52 7.38
CA ILE A 65 -0.73 -3.16 6.00
C ILE A 65 -1.08 -4.31 5.04
N THR A 66 -0.74 -5.55 5.41
CA THR A 66 -1.03 -6.73 4.57
C THR A 66 -2.54 -6.92 4.39
N LYS A 67 -3.33 -6.73 5.45
CA LYS A 67 -4.79 -6.78 5.38
C LYS A 67 -5.35 -5.67 4.48
N ALA A 68 -4.90 -4.43 4.66
CA ALA A 68 -5.32 -3.30 3.83
C ALA A 68 -4.98 -3.52 2.35
N ILE A 69 -3.81 -4.09 2.05
CA ILE A 69 -3.42 -4.46 0.68
C ILE A 69 -4.34 -5.56 0.13
N ALA A 70 -4.67 -6.58 0.94
CA ALA A 70 -5.57 -7.65 0.52
C ALA A 70 -6.96 -7.11 0.20
N GLU A 71 -7.53 -6.30 1.09
CA GLU A 71 -8.82 -5.65 0.90
C GLU A 71 -8.80 -4.76 -0.36
N PHE A 72 -7.76 -3.93 -0.52
CA PHE A 72 -7.60 -3.11 -1.72
C PHE A 72 -7.53 -3.97 -2.98
N LYS A 73 -6.81 -5.10 -2.96
CA LYS A 73 -6.69 -6.02 -4.09
C LYS A 73 -8.00 -6.69 -4.46
N GLU A 74 -8.97 -6.79 -3.56
CA GLU A 74 -10.33 -7.26 -3.87
C GLU A 74 -11.15 -6.17 -4.59
N THR A 75 -10.83 -4.89 -4.38
CA THR A 75 -11.53 -3.77 -5.04
C THR A 75 -11.08 -3.51 -6.48
N ILE A 76 -9.91 -3.99 -6.88
CA ILE A 76 -9.33 -3.73 -8.21
C ILE A 76 -9.67 -4.84 -9.21
N SER A 77 -10.12 -4.47 -10.41
CA SER A 77 -10.49 -5.44 -11.46
C SER A 77 -9.36 -5.79 -12.44
N TYR A 78 -8.17 -5.18 -12.32
CA TYR A 78 -7.06 -5.35 -13.27
C TYR A 78 -5.96 -6.30 -12.77
N LYS A 79 -6.31 -7.17 -11.82
CA LYS A 79 -5.41 -8.24 -11.35
C LYS A 79 -5.22 -9.25 -12.49
N GLU A 80 -3.96 -9.60 -12.78
CA GLU A 80 -3.69 -10.73 -13.69
C GLU A 80 -4.14 -12.02 -12.97
N ALA A 81 -4.88 -12.86 -13.70
CA ALA A 81 -5.51 -14.09 -13.21
C ALA A 81 -4.57 -15.29 -13.33
#